data_AF-A0A495VA31-F1
#
_entry.id   AF-A0A495VA31-F1
#
_cell.length_a   1.000
_cell.length_b   1.000
_cell.length_c   1.000
_cell.angle_alpha   90.00
_cell.angle_beta   90.00
_cell.angle_gamma   90.00
#
_symmetry.space_group_name_H-M   'P 1'
#
loop_
_entity.id
_entity.type
_entity.pdbx_description
1 polymer ?
#
loop_
_entity_poly.entity_id
_entity_poly.type
_entity_poly.pdbx_seq_one_letter_code
_entity_poly.pdbx_strand_id
1 'polypeptide(L)' 'MTTETEIRLRGMRALIEALGLVEAERFVVSINRERFDYTTWRQKGLPDLSIEQIAACANQLSADLDTKPSA' A
#
# COMPACT_ATOMS: atom_id res chain seq x y z
N MET A 1 11.55 11.38 -3.66
CA MET A 1 11.43 9.90 -3.54
C MET A 1 11.18 9.60 -2.07
N THR A 2 10.08 8.92 -1.74
CA THR A 2 9.79 8.57 -0.33
C THR A 2 10.85 7.59 0.17
N THR A 3 11.40 7.84 1.36
CA THR A 3 12.40 6.94 1.94
C THR A 3 11.74 5.67 2.45
N GLU A 4 12.50 4.57 2.54
CA GLU A 4 11.97 3.34 3.13
C GLU A 4 11.43 3.56 4.56
N THR A 5 12.10 4.41 5.33
CA THR A 5 11.68 4.78 6.69
C THR A 5 10.32 5.44 6.69
N GLU A 6 10.08 6.34 5.74
CA GLU A 6 8.81 7.04 5.62
C GLU A 6 7.68 6.11 5.12
N ILE A 7 7.99 5.16 4.23
CA ILE A 7 7.05 4.09 3.85
C ILE A 7 6.67 3.24 5.07
N ARG A 8 7.65 2.80 5.86
CA ARG A 8 7.42 2.00 7.08
C ARG A 8 6.58 2.74 8.10
N LEU A 9 6.87 4.02 8.35
CA LEU A 9 6.13 4.83 9.31
C LEU A 9 4.65 5.00 8.90
N ARG A 10 4.40 5.31 7.62
CA ARG A 10 3.05 5.42 7.08
C ARG A 10 2.31 4.08 7.14
N GLY A 11 2.99 2.99 6.81
CA GLY A 11 2.43 1.63 6.89
C GLY A 11 2.01 1.24 8.32
N MET A 12 2.87 1.48 9.31
CA MET A 12 2.55 1.19 10.71
C MET A 12 1.35 2.00 11.21
N ARG A 13 1.27 3.28 10.83
CA ARG A 13 0.13 4.13 11.17
C ARG A 13 -1.18 3.59 10.58
N ALA A 14 -1.16 3.22 9.30
CA ALA A 14 -2.33 2.64 8.64
C ALA A 14 -2.77 1.31 9.29
N LEU A 15 -1.82 0.45 9.69
CA LEU A 15 -2.11 -0.79 10.40
C LEU A 15 -2.79 -0.53 11.76
N ILE A 16 -2.27 0.41 12.54
CA ILE A 16 -2.86 0.76 13.85
C ILE A 16 -4.25 1.36 13.68
N GLU A 17 -4.45 2.25 12.69
CA GLU A 17 -5.75 2.86 12.41
C GLU A 17 -6.79 1.82 11.96
N ALA A 18 -6.39 0.81 11.19
CA ALA A 18 -7.30 -0.21 10.67
C ALA A 18 -7.59 -1.36 11.66
N LEU A 19 -6.57 -1.81 12.43
CA LEU A 19 -6.65 -3.02 13.25
C LEU A 19 -6.67 -2.72 14.76
N GLY A 20 -6.26 -1.52 15.16
CA GLY A 20 -5.94 -1.20 16.56
C GLY A 20 -4.54 -1.66 16.95
N LEU A 21 -4.04 -1.13 18.07
CA LEU A 21 -2.64 -1.30 18.48
C LEU A 21 -2.24 -2.77 18.69
N VAL A 22 -3.07 -3.55 19.40
CA VAL A 22 -2.75 -4.94 19.76
C VAL A 22 -2.71 -5.84 18.52
N GLU A 23 -3.68 -5.69 17.61
CA GLU A 23 -3.75 -6.52 16.40
C GLU A 23 -2.71 -6.12 15.36
N ALA A 24 -2.36 -4.84 15.28
CA ALA A 24 -1.26 -4.37 14.43
C ALA A 24 0.09 -5.00 14.83
N GLU A 25 0.38 -5.08 16.14
CA GLU A 25 1.58 -5.77 16.64
C GLU A 25 1.57 -7.28 16.32
N ARG A 26 0.43 -7.95 16.53
CA ARG A 26 0.27 -9.37 16.17
C ARG A 26 0.48 -9.61 14.68
N PHE A 27 -0.01 -8.71 13.83
CA PHE A 27 0.18 -8.78 12.38
C PHE A 27 1.67 -8.69 11.99
N VAL A 28 2.41 -7.72 12.55
CA VAL A 28 3.85 -7.58 12.27
C VAL A 28 4.63 -8.81 12.73
N VAL A 29 4.30 -9.34 13.91
CA VAL A 29 4.91 -10.57 14.42
C VAL A 29 4.57 -11.77 13.52
N SER A 30 3.34 -11.89 13.02
CA SER A 30 2.92 -12.97 12.13
C SER A 30 3.70 -12.95 10.81
N ILE A 31 3.83 -11.79 10.17
CA ILE A 31 4.60 -11.64 8.91
C ILE A 31 6.10 -11.93 9.11
N ASN A 32 6.65 -11.65 10.29
CA ASN A 32 8.05 -11.94 10.58
C ASN A 32 8.29 -13.43 10.91
N ARG A 33 7.30 -14.12 11.50
CA ARG A 33 7.39 -15.55 11.85
C ARG A 33 7.18 -16.46 10.65
N GLU A 34 6.24 -16.12 9.79
CA GLU A 34 5.88 -16.90 8.60
C GLU A 34 6.14 -16.06 7.36
N ARG A 35 6.82 -16.63 6.35
CA ARG A 35 6.97 -15.92 5.06
C ARG A 35 5.58 -15.70 4.47
N PHE A 36 5.13 -14.45 4.49
CA PHE A 36 3.94 -14.04 3.77
C PHE A 36 4.15 -14.25 2.26
N ASP A 37 3.39 -15.15 1.65
CA ASP A 37 3.45 -15.38 0.22
C ASP A 37 2.69 -14.28 -0.54
N TYR A 38 3.44 -13.24 -0.90
CA TYR A 38 2.94 -12.14 -1.71
C TYR A 38 2.36 -12.60 -3.06
N THR A 39 2.93 -13.65 -3.67
CA THR A 39 2.48 -14.15 -4.98
C THR A 39 1.08 -14.74 -4.87
N THR A 40 0.86 -15.54 -3.82
CA THR A 40 -0.45 -16.14 -3.55
C THR A 40 -1.48 -15.08 -3.16
N TRP A 41 -1.13 -14.15 -2.26
CA TRP A 41 -2.03 -13.06 -1.88
C TRP A 41 -2.41 -12.19 -3.08
N ARG A 42 -1.46 -11.86 -3.96
CA ARG A 42 -1.67 -10.98 -5.13
C ARG A 42 -2.75 -11.49 -6.07
N GLN A 43 -2.97 -12.79 -6.15
CA GLN A 43 -4.00 -13.38 -7.03
C GLN A 43 -5.42 -12.92 -6.69
N LYS A 44 -5.68 -12.52 -5.43
CA LYS A 44 -7.02 -12.14 -4.95
C LYS A 44 -7.06 -10.80 -4.21
N GLY A 45 -5.90 -10.30 -3.79
CA GLY A 45 -5.79 -9.09 -2.97
C GLY A 45 -5.68 -7.79 -3.76
N LEU A 46 -5.39 -7.85 -5.07
CA LEU A 46 -5.42 -6.67 -5.92
C LEU A 46 -6.85 -6.37 -6.38
N PRO A 47 -7.20 -5.08 -6.58
CA PRO A 47 -8.42 -4.70 -7.25
C PRO A 47 -8.50 -5.38 -8.62
N ASP A 48 -9.70 -5.84 -9.00
CA ASP A 48 -9.96 -6.40 -10.33
C ASP A 48 -9.98 -5.29 -11.38
N LEU A 49 -8.80 -4.83 -11.76
CA LEU A 49 -8.58 -3.80 -12.75
C LEU A 49 -7.82 -4.41 -13.93
N SER A 50 -8.35 -4.20 -15.14
CA SER A 50 -7.65 -4.54 -16.37
C SER A 50 -6.40 -3.68 -16.53
N ILE A 51 -5.46 -4.12 -17.38
CA ILE A 51 -4.23 -3.36 -17.67
C ILE A 51 -4.56 -1.96 -18.19
N GLU A 52 -5.59 -1.86 -19.03
CA GLU A 52 -6.08 -0.60 -19.60
C GLU A 52 -6.61 0.32 -18.50
N GLN A 53 -7.35 -0.21 -17.52
CA GLN A 53 -7.85 0.56 -16.38
C GLN A 53 -6.71 1.04 -15.48
N ILE A 54 -5.71 0.19 -15.22
CA ILE A 54 -4.52 0.56 -14.45
C ILE A 54 -3.75 1.69 -15.18
N ALA A 55 -3.57 1.55 -16.49
CA ALA A 55 -2.90 2.57 -17.32
C ALA A 55 -3.67 3.89 -17.32
N ALA A 56 -5.01 3.85 -17.42
CA ALA A 56 -5.85 5.03 -17.34
C ALA A 56 -5.73 5.72 -15.97
N CYS A 57 -5.79 4.98 -14.86
CA CYS A 57 -5.60 5.53 -13.52
C CYS A 57 -4.20 6.16 -13.34
N ALA A 58 -3.15 5.54 -13.88
CA ALA A 58 -1.80 6.09 -13.82
C ALA A 58 -1.67 7.42 -14.58
N ASN A 59 -2.25 7.50 -15.79
CA ASN A 59 -2.28 8.72 -16.58
C ASN A 59 -3.07 9.85 -15.88
N GLN A 60 -4.21 9.51 -15.29
CA GLN A 60 -5.02 10.44 -14.51
C GLN A 60 -4.23 11.01 -13.34
N LEU A 61 -3.57 10.14 -12.55
CA LEU A 61 -2.74 10.56 -11.43
C LEU A 61 -1.58 11.46 -11.87
N SER A 62 -0.93 11.16 -13.00
CA SER A 62 0.14 12.01 -13.56
C SER A 62 -0.39 13.41 -13.88
N ALA A 63 -1.53 13.51 -14.58
CA ALA A 63 -2.14 14.79 -14.92
C ALA A 63 -2.56 15.59 -13.67
N ASP A 64 -3.08 14.91 -12.64
CA ASP A 64 -3.46 15.54 -11.37
C ASP A 64 -2.25 16.08 -10.59
N LEU A 65 -1.10 15.40 -10.69
CA LEU A 65 0.15 15.87 -10.10
C LEU A 65 0.73 17.06 -10.88
N ASP A 66 0.60 17.08 -12.20
CA ASP A 66 1.05 18.19 -13.04
C ASP A 66 0.18 19.45 -12.89
N THR A 67 -1.09 19.28 -12.52
CA THR A 67 -2.06 20.39 -12.36
C THR A 67 -2.12 20.97 -10.95
N LYS A 68 -1.52 20.31 -9.94
CA LYS A 68 -1.41 20.88 -8.59
C LYS A 68 -0.22 21.85 -8.53
N PRO A 69 -0.44 23.16 -8.29
CA PRO A 69 0.68 24.06 -8.06
C PRO A 69 1.39 23.59 -6.77
N SER A 70 2.71 23.48 -6.85
CA SER A 70 3.57 23.25 -5.69
C SER A 70 3.27 24.34 -4.65
N ALA A 71 2.56 23.97 -3.59
CA ALA A 71 2.37 24.80 -2.40
C ALA A 71 3.59 24.68 -1.47
#